data_AF-A0A6B2UZJ6-F1
#
_entry.id   AF-A0A6B2UZJ6-F1
#
_cell.length_a   1.000
_cell.length_b   1.000
_cell.length_c   1.000
_cell.angle_alpha   90.00
_cell.angle_beta   90.00
_cell.angle_gamma   90.00
#
_symmetry.space_group_name_H-M   'P 1'
#
loop_
_entity.id
_entity.type
_entity.pdbx_description
1 polymer ?
#
loop_
_entity_poly.entity_id
_entity_poly.type
_entity_poly.pdbx_seq_one_letter_code
_entity_poly.pdbx_strand_id
1 'polypeptide(L)'
;ALTVPTLVLQFVFNAGISMVMARMGAKTPDLAQLMPFILRTWMYVSGVMFSIDKTLKNTTLPHWAQTLLEANPAAVYIDLMRFALIDSFKAHQLPHHVWAYAVGWALLAGVGGFVYFWKAEERYGRG
;
A
#
# COMPACT_ATOMS: atom_id res chain seq x y z
N ALA A 1 -17.52 -11.12 5.28
CA ALA A 1 -17.04 -11.96 4.15
C ALA A 1 -16.13 -11.22 3.13
N LEU A 2 -15.69 -9.99 3.40
CA LEU A 2 -14.80 -9.23 2.50
C LEU A 2 -13.30 -9.35 2.84
N THR A 3 -12.97 -10.08 3.89
CA THR A 3 -11.60 -10.27 4.39
C THR A 3 -10.72 -10.99 3.37
N VAL A 4 -11.27 -12.02 2.70
CA VAL A 4 -10.51 -12.84 1.76
C VAL A 4 -10.05 -12.03 0.53
N PRO A 5 -10.93 -11.30 -0.18
CA PRO A 5 -10.49 -10.44 -1.29
C PRO A 5 -9.47 -9.36 -0.86
N THR A 6 -9.66 -8.75 0.32
CA THR A 6 -8.72 -7.76 0.85
C THR A 6 -7.34 -8.35 1.08
N LEU A 7 -7.26 -9.55 1.68
CA LEU A 7 -6.00 -10.23 1.92
C LEU A 7 -5.31 -10.65 0.61
N VAL A 8 -6.07 -11.07 -0.40
CA VAL A 8 -5.53 -11.39 -1.73
C VAL A 8 -4.92 -10.15 -2.36
N LEU A 9 -5.62 -9.02 -2.36
CA LEU A 9 -5.09 -7.75 -2.89
C LEU A 9 -3.85 -7.30 -2.11
N GLN A 10 -3.87 -7.40 -0.78
CA GLN A 10 -2.73 -7.07 0.07
C GLN A 10 -1.53 -7.98 -0.23
N PHE A 11 -1.76 -9.27 -0.49
CA PHE A 11 -0.71 -10.20 -0.85
C PHE A 11 -0.08 -9.85 -2.20
N VAL A 12 -0.89 -9.55 -3.22
CA VAL A 12 -0.40 -9.13 -4.55
C VAL A 12 0.42 -7.85 -4.45
N PHE A 13 -0.04 -6.87 -3.67
CA PHE A 13 0.70 -5.63 -3.43
C PHE A 13 2.05 -5.90 -2.74
N ASN A 14 2.04 -6.68 -1.66
CA ASN A 14 3.27 -7.03 -0.92
C ASN A 14 4.26 -7.81 -1.80
N ALA A 15 3.77 -8.76 -2.60
CA ALA A 15 4.59 -9.52 -3.55
C ALA A 15 5.19 -8.60 -4.61
N GLY A 16 4.41 -7.67 -5.16
CA GLY A 16 4.86 -6.66 -6.13
C GLY A 16 6.00 -5.80 -5.61
N ILE A 17 5.83 -5.22 -4.42
CA ILE A 17 6.88 -4.42 -3.76
C ILE A 17 8.10 -5.28 -3.43
N SER A 18 7.90 -6.52 -2.95
CA SER A 18 8.99 -7.43 -2.64
C SER A 18 9.84 -7.75 -3.87
N MET A 19 9.24 -7.97 -5.05
CA MET A 19 9.97 -8.20 -6.30
C MET A 19 10.81 -6.98 -6.72
N VAL A 20 10.26 -5.77 -6.60
CA VAL A 20 11.02 -4.53 -6.86
C VAL A 20 12.20 -4.42 -5.89
N MET A 21 11.94 -4.67 -4.61
CA MET A 21 12.91 -4.49 -3.55
C MET A 21 14.03 -5.52 -3.59
N ALA A 22 13.71 -6.80 -3.83
CA ALA A 22 14.68 -7.88 -3.98
C ALA A 22 15.71 -7.55 -5.06
N ARG A 23 15.25 -6.95 -6.15
CA ARG A 23 16.12 -6.51 -7.23
C ARG A 23 16.97 -5.29 -6.87
N MET A 24 16.38 -4.26 -6.26
CA MET A 24 17.16 -3.09 -5.88
C MET A 24 18.19 -3.43 -4.79
N GLY A 25 17.84 -4.34 -3.87
CA GLY A 25 18.75 -4.88 -2.86
C GLY A 25 19.87 -5.72 -3.46
N ALA A 26 19.61 -6.51 -4.51
CA ALA A 26 20.64 -7.27 -5.22
C ALA A 26 21.67 -6.38 -5.94
N LYS A 27 21.27 -5.16 -6.36
CA LYS A 27 22.18 -4.20 -7.00
C LYS A 27 22.94 -3.30 -6.00
N THR A 28 22.36 -3.06 -4.83
CA THR A 28 22.88 -2.12 -3.83
C THR A 28 22.63 -2.65 -2.42
N PRO A 29 23.64 -3.21 -1.74
CA PRO A 29 23.53 -3.74 -0.38
C PRO A 29 23.00 -2.71 0.63
N ASP A 30 23.28 -1.42 0.42
CA ASP A 30 22.87 -0.32 1.29
C ASP A 30 21.35 -0.17 1.41
N LEU A 31 20.62 -0.60 0.39
CA LEU A 31 19.15 -0.53 0.39
C LEU A 31 18.53 -1.45 1.44
N ALA A 32 19.19 -2.56 1.77
CA ALA A 32 18.77 -3.46 2.83
C ALA A 32 18.87 -2.81 4.22
N GLN A 33 19.78 -1.85 4.40
CA GLN A 33 19.88 -1.08 5.65
C GLN A 33 18.83 0.03 5.73
N LEU A 34 18.40 0.58 4.60
CA LEU A 34 17.35 1.61 4.54
C LEU A 34 15.94 1.04 4.75
N MET A 35 15.72 -0.24 4.43
CA MET A 35 14.44 -0.95 4.64
C MET A 35 13.79 -0.69 6.01
N PRO A 36 14.45 -0.94 7.15
CA PRO A 36 13.86 -0.72 8.46
C PRO A 36 13.45 0.74 8.70
N PHE A 37 14.18 1.70 8.12
CA PHE A 37 13.83 3.11 8.23
C PHE A 37 12.59 3.45 7.40
N ILE A 38 12.53 2.97 6.14
CA ILE A 38 11.38 3.17 5.25
C ILE A 38 10.13 2.58 5.87
N LEU A 39 10.19 1.33 6.33
CA LEU A 39 9.05 0.64 6.93
C LEU A 39 8.55 1.34 8.20
N ARG A 40 9.47 1.84 9.03
CA ARG A 40 9.11 2.59 10.24
C ARG A 40 8.44 3.92 9.89
N THR A 41 9.01 4.70 8.96
CA THR A 41 8.39 5.95 8.49
C THR A 41 7.03 5.68 7.85
N TRP A 42 6.93 4.62 7.05
CA TRP A 42 5.69 4.19 6.40
C TRP A 42 4.60 3.82 7.42
N MET A 43 4.97 3.16 8.52
CA MET A 43 4.04 2.83 9.60
C MET A 43 3.43 4.06 10.26
N TYR A 44 4.19 5.15 10.40
CA TYR A 44 3.66 6.40 10.98
C TYR A 44 2.77 7.15 9.98
N VAL A 45 3.12 7.11 8.69
CA VAL A 45 2.37 7.79 7.62
C VAL A 45 1.11 7.02 7.20
N SER A 46 1.04 5.71 7.43
CA SER A 46 -0.07 4.84 7.01
C SER A 46 -1.40 5.06 7.75
N GLY A 47 -1.45 5.92 8.76
CA GLY A 47 -2.67 6.13 9.53
C GLY A 47 -3.05 4.94 10.44
N VAL A 48 -2.17 3.96 10.65
CA VAL A 48 -2.40 2.85 11.62
C VAL A 48 -2.80 3.40 12.99
N MET A 49 -2.07 4.42 13.46
CA MET A 49 -2.22 4.99 14.79
C MET A 49 -3.35 6.04 14.87
N PHE A 50 -3.78 6.59 13.74
CA PHE A 50 -4.77 7.66 13.67
C PHE A 50 -5.84 7.30 12.64
N SER A 51 -7.04 6.98 13.10
CA SER A 51 -8.19 6.82 12.20
C SER A 51 -8.45 8.13 11.46
N ILE A 52 -8.23 8.13 10.14
CA ILE A 52 -8.34 9.31 9.26
C ILE A 52 -9.69 10.01 9.46
N ASP A 53 -10.77 9.24 9.61
CA ASP A 53 -12.14 9.72 9.87
C ASP A 53 -12.31 10.50 11.19
N LYS A 54 -11.61 10.10 12.26
CA LYS A 54 -11.68 10.80 13.57
C LYS A 54 -10.81 12.04 13.61
N THR A 55 -9.69 12.04 12.90
CA THR A 55 -8.76 13.18 12.86
C THR A 55 -9.29 14.29 11.95
N LEU A 56 -9.97 13.95 10.84
CA LEU A 56 -10.59 14.92 9.92
C LEU A 56 -11.74 15.71 10.55
N LYS A 57 -12.46 15.16 11.54
CA LYS A 57 -13.53 15.89 12.23
C LYS A 57 -13.04 17.05 13.11
N ASN A 58 -11.77 17.03 13.54
CA ASN A 58 -11.24 17.98 14.51
C ASN A 58 -10.08 18.84 13.99
N THR A 59 -9.67 18.69 12.72
CA THR A 59 -8.54 19.46 12.19
C THR A 59 -8.76 19.78 10.70
N THR A 60 -8.72 21.07 10.36
CA THR A 60 -8.76 21.61 9.00
C THR A 60 -7.48 21.25 8.26
N LEU A 61 -7.35 20.00 7.82
CA LEU A 61 -6.24 19.59 6.97
C LEU A 61 -6.44 20.14 5.56
N PRO A 62 -5.36 20.57 4.86
CA PRO A 62 -5.44 20.95 3.46
C PRO A 62 -5.99 19.80 2.59
N HIS A 63 -6.88 20.10 1.64
CA HIS A 63 -7.51 19.09 0.77
C HIS A 63 -6.51 18.17 0.04
N TRP A 64 -5.33 18.68 -0.33
CA TRP A 64 -4.27 17.89 -0.97
C TRP A 64 -3.66 16.84 -0.03
N ALA A 65 -3.54 17.15 1.26
CA ALA A 65 -3.02 16.24 2.26
C ALA A 65 -4.04 15.15 2.58
N GLN A 66 -5.33 15.50 2.59
CA GLN A 66 -6.42 14.54 2.74
C GLN A 66 -6.47 13.54 1.57
N THR A 67 -6.37 14.00 0.33
CA THR A 67 -6.37 13.11 -0.85
C THR A 67 -5.15 12.20 -0.89
N LEU A 68 -3.97 12.68 -0.47
CA LEU A 68 -2.78 11.82 -0.32
C LEU A 68 -2.94 10.76 0.77
N LEU A 69 -3.56 11.11 1.89
CA LEU A 69 -3.84 10.17 2.98
C LEU A 69 -4.85 9.10 2.55
N GLU A 70 -5.92 9.49 1.84
CA GLU A 70 -6.93 8.57 1.30
C GLU A 70 -6.35 7.66 0.19
N ALA A 71 -5.39 8.17 -0.59
CA ALA A 71 -4.71 7.39 -1.64
C ALA A 71 -3.59 6.49 -1.11
N ASN A 72 -3.23 6.57 0.19
CA ASN A 72 -2.14 5.78 0.76
C ASN A 72 -2.52 4.28 0.80
N PRO A 73 -1.77 3.39 0.12
CA PRO A 73 -2.15 1.98 0.05
C PRO A 73 -2.21 1.30 1.42
N ALA A 74 -1.37 1.70 2.38
CA ALA A 74 -1.45 1.12 3.71
C ALA A 74 -2.72 1.53 4.46
N ALA A 75 -3.15 2.79 4.35
CA ALA A 75 -4.43 3.24 4.90
C ALA A 75 -5.60 2.48 4.27
N VAL A 76 -5.60 2.34 2.94
CA VAL A 76 -6.59 1.61 2.16
C VAL A 76 -6.74 0.15 2.64
N TYR A 77 -5.65 -0.59 2.80
CA TYR A 77 -5.73 -1.99 3.28
C TYR A 77 -6.17 -2.10 4.75
N ILE A 78 -5.74 -1.17 5.61
CA ILE A 78 -6.15 -1.13 7.02
C ILE A 78 -7.65 -0.89 7.14
N ASP A 79 -8.18 0.07 6.39
CA ASP A 79 -9.60 0.42 6.43
C ASP A 79 -10.46 -0.69 5.84
N LEU A 80 -10.00 -1.36 4.77
CA LEU A 80 -10.66 -2.55 4.24
C LEU A 80 -10.68 -3.71 5.23
N MET A 81 -9.60 -3.95 5.98
CA MET A 81 -9.55 -4.99 7.00
C MET A 81 -10.40 -4.64 8.22
N ARG A 82 -10.43 -3.36 8.66
CA ARG A 82 -11.37 -2.90 9.69
C ARG A 82 -12.81 -3.10 9.26
N PHE A 83 -13.17 -2.71 8.04
CA PHE A 83 -14.50 -2.91 7.49
C PHE A 83 -14.89 -4.39 7.42
N ALA A 84 -13.94 -5.26 7.07
CA ALA A 84 -14.20 -6.69 6.93
C ALA A 84 -14.29 -7.45 8.27
N LEU A 85 -13.70 -6.93 9.35
CA LEU A 85 -13.63 -7.58 10.67
C LEU A 85 -14.53 -6.94 11.73
N ILE A 86 -14.86 -5.65 11.60
CA ILE A 86 -15.65 -4.90 12.57
C ILE A 86 -17.03 -4.60 11.95
N ASP A 87 -18.04 -5.38 12.35
CA ASP A 87 -19.43 -5.20 11.88
C ASP A 87 -20.04 -3.82 12.25
N SER A 88 -19.44 -3.10 13.22
CA SER A 88 -19.85 -1.73 13.58
C SER A 88 -19.29 -0.64 12.67
N PHE A 89 -18.35 -0.98 11.76
CA PHE A 89 -17.77 -0.05 10.80
C PHE A 89 -18.66 0.01 9.54
N LYS A 90 -19.57 0.98 9.47
CA LYS A 90 -20.50 1.12 8.35
C LYS A 90 -19.78 1.64 7.09
N ALA A 91 -20.20 1.17 5.92
CA ALA A 91 -19.69 1.56 4.60
C ALA A 91 -19.70 3.07 4.31
N HIS A 92 -20.44 3.86 5.11
CA HIS A 92 -20.50 5.32 5.03
C HIS A 92 -19.23 6.03 5.56
N GLN A 93 -18.36 5.33 6.31
CA GLN A 93 -17.05 5.83 6.77
C GLN A 93 -15.91 5.44 5.81
N LEU A 94 -16.20 4.71 4.73
CA LEU A 94 -15.20 4.45 3.69
C LEU A 94 -15.44 5.40 2.52
N PRO A 95 -14.39 6.05 1.99
CA PRO A 95 -14.46 6.68 0.69
C PRO A 95 -15.00 5.68 -0.34
N HIS A 96 -15.98 6.07 -1.16
CA HIS A 96 -16.65 5.17 -2.11
C HIS A 96 -15.68 4.48 -3.09
N HIS A 97 -14.44 4.99 -3.21
CA HIS A 97 -13.42 4.53 -4.13
C HIS A 97 -12.30 3.68 -3.48
N VAL A 98 -12.39 3.30 -2.19
CA VAL A 98 -11.32 2.53 -1.50
C VAL A 98 -10.99 1.22 -2.22
N TRP A 99 -11.99 0.51 -2.76
CA TRP A 99 -11.75 -0.70 -3.55
C TRP A 99 -11.04 -0.43 -4.88
N ALA A 100 -11.34 0.70 -5.54
CA ALA A 100 -10.64 1.10 -6.76
C ALA A 100 -9.17 1.45 -6.47
N TYR A 101 -8.89 2.10 -5.34
CA TYR A 101 -7.52 2.33 -4.89
C TYR A 101 -6.80 1.03 -4.55
N ALA A 102 -7.44 0.10 -3.84
CA ALA A 102 -6.84 -1.20 -3.48
C ALA A 102 -6.49 -2.04 -4.72
N VAL A 103 -7.40 -2.10 -5.69
CA VAL A 103 -7.16 -2.78 -6.98
C VAL A 103 -6.11 -2.05 -7.80
N GLY A 104 -6.18 -0.71 -7.86
CA GLY A 104 -5.21 0.12 -8.56
C GLY A 104 -3.78 -0.05 -8.04
N TRP A 105 -3.61 -0.06 -6.72
CA TRP A 105 -2.31 -0.30 -6.09
C TRP A 105 -1.82 -1.73 -6.23
N ALA A 106 -2.70 -2.72 -6.09
CA ALA A 106 -2.34 -4.12 -6.33
C ALA A 106 -1.88 -4.35 -7.77
N LEU A 107 -2.57 -3.77 -8.76
CA LEU A 107 -2.18 -3.84 -10.16
C LEU A 107 -0.89 -3.06 -10.43
N LEU A 108 -0.75 -1.85 -9.92
CA LEU A 108 0.47 -1.04 -10.09
C LEU A 108 1.70 -1.73 -9.49
N ALA A 109 1.62 -2.21 -8.25
CA ALA A 109 2.72 -2.87 -7.59
C ALA A 109 2.98 -4.26 -8.19
N GLY A 110 1.93 -5.04 -8.46
CA GLY A 110 2.02 -6.38 -9.02
C GLY A 110 2.55 -6.37 -10.45
N VAL A 111 1.87 -5.68 -11.37
CA VAL A 111 2.27 -5.59 -12.77
C VAL A 111 3.54 -4.75 -12.93
N GLY A 112 3.64 -3.60 -12.24
CA GLY A 112 4.83 -2.76 -12.29
C GLY A 112 6.07 -3.49 -11.73
N GLY A 113 5.93 -4.20 -10.62
CA GLY A 113 6.99 -5.01 -10.04
C GLY A 113 7.40 -6.18 -10.93
N PHE A 114 6.43 -6.87 -11.53
CA PHE A 114 6.67 -7.95 -12.48
C PHE A 114 7.38 -7.47 -13.76
N VAL A 115 6.88 -6.41 -14.39
CA VAL A 115 7.49 -5.81 -15.60
C VAL A 115 8.88 -5.28 -15.30
N TYR A 116 9.07 -4.60 -14.15
CA TYR A 116 10.39 -4.15 -13.73
C TYR A 116 11.34 -5.33 -13.62
N PHE A 117 10.95 -6.39 -12.88
CA PHE A 117 11.71 -7.62 -12.70
C PHE A 117 12.08 -8.27 -14.04
N TRP A 118 11.11 -8.49 -14.91
CA TRP A 118 11.32 -9.11 -16.22
C TRP A 118 12.30 -8.31 -17.10
N LYS A 119 12.22 -6.98 -17.07
CA LYS A 119 13.13 -6.10 -17.84
C LYS A 119 14.60 -6.12 -17.37
N ALA A 120 14.98 -6.72 -16.23
CA ALA A 120 16.43 -6.99 -15.99
C ALA A 120 16.87 -8.27 -16.64
N GLU A 121 16.03 -9.29 -16.71
CA GLU A 121 16.45 -10.57 -17.29
C GLU A 121 16.92 -10.36 -18.73
N GLU A 122 16.25 -9.49 -19.50
CA GLU A 122 16.71 -9.05 -20.82
C GLU A 122 18.09 -8.37 -20.82
N ARG A 123 18.51 -7.78 -19.69
CA ARG A 123 19.81 -7.14 -19.53
C ARG A 123 20.91 -8.12 -19.12
N TYR A 124 20.55 -9.29 -18.58
CA TYR A 124 21.47 -10.41 -18.35
C TYR A 124 21.73 -11.21 -19.64
N GLY A 125 20.76 -11.32 -20.55
CA GLY A 125 20.90 -12.05 -21.82
C GLY A 125 21.80 -11.41 -22.89
N ARG A 126 22.44 -10.28 -22.61
CA ARG A 126 23.37 -9.58 -23.53
C ARG A 126 24.75 -9.30 -22.93
N GLY A 127 25.12 -10.00 -21.85
CA GLY A 127 26.47 -10.02 -21.29
C GLY A 127 27.09 -11.39 -21.44
#